data_AF-A0A510XYZ9-F1
#
_entry.id   AF-A0A510XYZ9-F1
#
_cell.length_a   1.000
_cell.length_b   1.000
_cell.length_c   1.000
_cell.angle_alpha   90.00
_cell.angle_beta   90.00
_cell.angle_gamma   90.00
#
_symmetry.space_group_name_H-M   'P 1'
#
loop_
_entity.id
_entity.type
_entity.pdbx_description
1 polymer ?
#
loop_
_entity_poly.entity_id
_entity_poly.type
_entity_poly.pdbx_seq_one_letter_code
_entity_poly.pdbx_strand_id
1 'polypeptide(L)'
;MWQKIMAIHPVNGVIILEPKSVRFESGRFKIQGKITAKTLILTNAVWLHIKGFNQHHWLIISANGVDEQSYARLKRAALIAINGEEESK
;
A
#
# COMPACT_ATOMS: atom_id res chain seq x y z
N MET A 1 -1.48 -5.86 -27.56
CA MET A 1 -1.54 -7.07 -26.69
C MET A 1 -1.17 -6.63 -25.28
N TRP A 2 -2.15 -6.34 -24.42
CA TRP A 2 -1.92 -6.07 -23.00
C TRP A 2 -1.41 -7.36 -22.36
N GLN A 3 -0.08 -7.53 -22.34
CA GLN A 3 0.53 -8.60 -21.56
C GLN A 3 0.13 -8.33 -20.12
N LYS A 4 -0.85 -9.13 -19.67
CA LYS A 4 -1.28 -9.21 -18.28
C LYS A 4 -0.01 -9.22 -17.44
N ILE A 5 0.27 -8.09 -16.80
CA ILE A 5 1.01 -8.08 -15.56
C ILE A 5 0.07 -8.82 -14.59
N MET A 6 0.01 -10.15 -14.70
CA MET A 6 -0.36 -11.01 -13.60
C MET A 6 0.82 -10.97 -12.64
N ALA A 7 1.12 -9.78 -12.13
CA ALA A 7 1.82 -9.66 -10.88
C ALA A 7 1.04 -10.56 -9.93
N ILE A 8 1.78 -11.44 -9.27
CA ILE A 8 1.27 -12.48 -8.40
C ILE A 8 0.62 -11.76 -7.22
N HIS A 9 -0.60 -11.27 -7.43
CA HIS A 9 -1.34 -10.52 -6.44
C HIS A 9 -1.95 -11.55 -5.49
N PRO A 10 -1.57 -11.56 -4.22
CA PRO A 10 -2.28 -12.36 -3.24
C PRO A 10 -3.76 -11.94 -3.27
N VAL A 11 -4.64 -12.89 -3.56
CA VAL A 11 -6.10 -12.66 -3.64
C VAL A 11 -6.62 -12.15 -2.29
N ASN A 12 -5.99 -12.59 -1.21
CA ASN A 12 -6.31 -12.22 0.17
C ASN A 12 -5.04 -11.86 0.93
N GLY A 13 -5.13 -10.89 1.84
CA GLY A 13 -4.07 -10.50 2.75
C GLY A 13 -4.55 -9.45 3.75
N VAL A 14 -3.77 -9.24 4.81
CA VAL A 14 -4.04 -8.28 5.87
C VAL A 14 -2.99 -7.18 5.81
N ILE A 15 -3.46 -5.93 5.87
CA ILE A 15 -2.60 -4.77 6.05
C ILE A 15 -2.69 -4.34 7.50
N ILE A 16 -1.54 -4.28 8.14
CA ILE A 16 -1.38 -3.83 9.51
C ILE A 16 -0.65 -2.48 9.45
N LEU A 17 -1.37 -1.43 9.81
CA LEU A 17 -0.83 -0.09 9.96
C LEU A 17 -0.24 0.03 11.37
N GLU A 18 1.07 0.14 11.45
CA GLU A 18 1.81 0.37 12.69
C GLU A 18 2.22 1.87 12.78
N PRO A 19 2.53 2.40 13.97
CA PRO A 19 2.79 3.84 14.14
C PRO A 19 3.88 4.43 13.25
N LYS A 20 4.86 3.62 12.82
CA LYS A 20 6.00 4.05 11.98
C LYS A 20 6.28 3.10 10.81
N SER A 21 5.40 2.16 10.57
CA SER A 21 5.59 1.06 9.62
C SER A 21 4.25 0.58 9.06
N VAL A 22 4.33 -0.10 7.94
CA VAL A 22 3.24 -0.87 7.36
C VAL A 22 3.73 -2.30 7.20
N ARG A 23 2.83 -3.24 7.47
CA ARG A 23 3.06 -4.65 7.22
C ARG A 23 1.92 -5.21 6.41
N PHE A 24 2.26 -5.94 5.37
CA PHE A 24 1.34 -6.74 4.59
C PHE A 24 1.64 -8.22 4.84
N GLU A 25 0.64 -8.97 5.25
CA GLU A 25 0.73 -10.41 5.45
C GLU A 25 -0.31 -11.14 4.60
N SER A 26 0.15 -12.15 3.86
CA SER A 26 -0.69 -13.09 3.12
C SER A 26 -0.06 -14.47 3.26
N GLY A 27 -0.76 -15.52 2.81
CA GLY A 27 -0.21 -16.89 2.84
C GLY A 27 1.09 -17.07 2.05
N ARG A 28 1.45 -16.14 1.14
CA ARG A 28 2.66 -16.22 0.30
C ARG A 28 3.68 -15.11 0.55
N PHE A 29 3.23 -13.96 1.05
CA PHE A 29 4.06 -12.78 1.17
C PHE A 29 3.91 -12.18 2.56
N LYS A 30 5.06 -11.92 3.19
CA LYS A 30 5.18 -11.10 4.38
C LYS A 30 6.11 -9.95 4.05
N ILE A 31 5.55 -8.75 3.96
CA ILE A 31 6.26 -7.53 3.61
C ILE A 31 6.13 -6.60 4.80
N GLN A 32 7.23 -6.04 5.27
CA GLN A 32 7.23 -5.02 6.32
C GLN A 32 8.14 -3.89 5.90
N GLY A 33 7.70 -2.66 6.18
CA GLY A 33 8.43 -1.50 5.72
C GLY A 33 7.77 -0.19 6.12
N LYS A 34 8.13 0.88 5.43
CA LYS A 34 7.51 2.19 5.60
C LYS A 34 6.77 2.58 4.32
N ILE A 35 5.57 3.15 4.46
CA ILE A 35 4.91 3.81 3.32
C ILE A 35 5.77 5.03 2.96
N THR A 36 6.11 5.17 1.69
CA THR A 36 6.91 6.30 1.18
C THR A 36 6.00 7.33 0.47
N ALA A 37 6.47 8.55 0.25
CA ALA A 37 5.70 9.56 -0.49
C ALA A 37 5.48 9.25 -1.97
N LYS A 38 6.17 8.23 -2.52
CA LYS A 38 5.84 7.71 -3.86
C LYS A 38 4.43 7.10 -3.94
N THR A 39 3.81 6.79 -2.80
CA THR A 39 2.46 6.23 -2.73
C THR A 39 1.44 7.10 -3.48
N LEU A 40 0.50 6.47 -4.20
CA LEU A 40 -0.52 7.17 -4.96
C LEU A 40 -1.92 6.84 -4.41
N ILE A 41 -2.74 7.87 -4.25
CA ILE A 41 -4.15 7.73 -3.86
C ILE A 41 -5.00 8.04 -5.09
N LEU A 42 -5.71 7.01 -5.57
CA LEU A 42 -6.66 7.12 -6.68
C LEU A 42 -8.09 7.08 -6.13
N THR A 43 -9.07 7.40 -6.98
CA THR A 43 -10.49 7.42 -6.60
C THR A 43 -10.92 6.11 -5.94
N ASN A 44 -10.61 4.96 -6.57
CA ASN A 44 -11.06 3.63 -6.17
C ASN A 44 -9.94 2.68 -5.75
N ALA A 45 -8.71 3.16 -5.63
CA ALA A 45 -7.58 2.36 -5.18
C ALA A 45 -6.49 3.19 -4.48
N VAL A 46 -5.71 2.55 -3.63
CA VAL A 46 -4.46 3.09 -3.08
C VAL A 46 -3.31 2.22 -3.56
N TRP A 47 -2.29 2.85 -4.12
CA TRP A 47 -1.08 2.18 -4.60
C TRP A 47 0.04 2.49 -3.62
N LEU A 48 0.31 1.56 -2.71
CA LEU A 48 1.35 1.71 -1.70
C LEU A 48 2.71 1.37 -2.28
N HIS A 49 3.64 2.32 -2.15
CA HIS A 49 5.06 2.05 -2.28
C HIS A 49 5.67 1.88 -0.88
N ILE A 50 6.16 0.67 -0.59
CA ILE A 50 6.63 0.28 0.74
C ILE A 50 8.15 0.10 0.71
N LYS A 51 8.89 0.91 1.47
CA LYS A 51 10.35 0.76 1.64
C LYS A 51 10.64 -0.54 2.39
N GLY A 52 11.28 -1.50 1.73
CA GLY A 52 11.45 -2.88 2.22
C GLY A 52 10.73 -3.90 1.36
N PHE A 53 9.80 -3.44 0.51
CA PHE A 53 9.35 -4.17 -0.65
C PHE A 53 10.33 -3.94 -1.83
N ASN A 54 10.38 -4.88 -2.77
CA ASN A 54 11.23 -4.73 -3.96
C ASN A 54 10.93 -3.37 -4.62
N GLN A 55 11.99 -2.62 -4.97
CA GLN A 55 11.91 -1.23 -5.47
C GLN A 55 10.99 -1.05 -6.70
N HIS A 56 10.72 -2.13 -7.43
CA HIS A 56 9.87 -2.12 -8.62
C HIS A 56 8.43 -2.59 -8.37
N HIS A 57 8.08 -2.96 -7.13
CA HIS A 57 6.78 -3.52 -6.81
C HIS A 57 5.93 -2.59 -5.97
N TRP A 58 4.64 -2.55 -6.28
CA TRP A 58 3.63 -1.76 -5.60
C TRP A 58 2.56 -2.68 -5.02
N LEU A 59 2.06 -2.34 -3.83
CA LEU A 59 0.90 -3.02 -3.28
C LEU A 59 -0.35 -2.20 -3.62
N ILE A 60 -1.19 -2.74 -4.50
CA ILE A 60 -2.41 -2.10 -4.98
C ILE A 60 -3.59 -2.62 -4.18
N ILE A 61 -4.33 -1.72 -3.54
CA ILE A 61 -5.49 -2.05 -2.71
C ILE A 61 -6.71 -1.36 -3.30
N SER A 62 -7.69 -2.14 -3.73
CA SER A 62 -8.96 -1.62 -4.23
C SER A 62 -9.91 -1.30 -3.09
N ALA A 63 -10.68 -0.21 -3.24
CA ALA A 63 -11.76 0.15 -2.33
C ALA A 63 -12.81 -0.97 -2.19
N ASN A 64 -13.02 -1.77 -3.24
CA ASN A 64 -14.01 -2.85 -3.23
C ASN A 64 -13.55 -4.09 -2.44
N GLY A 65 -12.25 -4.20 -2.14
CA GLY A 65 -11.66 -5.34 -1.43
C GLY A 65 -11.47 -5.10 0.08
N VAL A 66 -11.88 -3.94 0.58
CA VAL A 66 -11.65 -3.50 1.96
C VAL A 66 -12.92 -2.82 2.47
N ASP A 67 -13.25 -2.98 3.75
CA ASP A 67 -14.35 -2.24 4.36
C ASP A 67 -14.07 -0.72 4.37
N GLU A 68 -15.14 0.08 4.40
CA GLU A 68 -15.04 1.53 4.26
C GLU A 68 -14.14 2.18 5.34
N GLN A 69 -14.23 1.70 6.59
CA GLN A 69 -13.47 2.25 7.70
C GLN A 69 -11.97 1.96 7.54
N SER A 70 -11.62 0.72 7.20
CA SER A 70 -10.23 0.32 6.93
C SER A 70 -9.67 1.05 5.72
N TYR A 71 -10.46 1.25 4.66
CA TYR A 71 -10.04 2.01 3.48
C TYR A 71 -9.79 3.49 3.81
N ALA A 72 -10.65 4.11 4.63
CA ALA A 72 -10.45 5.48 5.11
C ALA A 72 -9.16 5.62 5.96
N ARG A 73 -8.89 4.65 6.85
CA ARG A 73 -7.65 4.60 7.65
C ARG A 73 -6.41 4.46 6.76
N LEU A 74 -6.49 3.60 5.75
CA LEU A 74 -5.42 3.42 4.77
C LEU A 74 -5.13 4.71 3.99
N LYS A 75 -6.17 5.40 3.50
CA LYS A 75 -6.02 6.70 2.82
C LYS A 75 -5.34 7.74 3.71
N ARG A 76 -5.72 7.82 4.99
CA ARG A 76 -5.08 8.73 5.94
C ARG A 76 -3.60 8.40 6.15
N ALA A 77 -3.25 7.13 6.34
CA ALA A 77 -1.86 6.71 6.50
C ALA A 77 -1.02 7.03 5.24
N ALA A 78 -1.59 6.82 4.05
CA ALA A 78 -0.95 7.19 2.78
C ALA A 78 -0.75 8.70 2.67
N LEU A 79 -1.76 9.52 3.00
CA LEU A 79 -1.64 10.99 3.00
C LEU A 79 -0.57 11.49 3.95
N ILE A 80 -0.51 10.94 5.17
CA ILE A 80 0.53 11.30 6.16
C ILE A 80 1.92 10.97 5.61
N ALA A 81 2.08 9.82 4.96
CA ALA A 81 3.36 9.44 4.37
C ALA A 81 3.77 10.31 3.17
N ILE A 82 2.80 10.76 2.37
CA ILE A 82 3.02 11.69 1.25
C ILE A 82 3.48 13.06 1.78
N ASN A 83 2.73 13.62 2.72
CA ASN A 83 2.97 14.97 3.23
C ASN A 83 4.17 15.05 4.20
N GLY A 84 4.41 13.99 4.98
CA GLY A 84 5.50 13.96 5.95
C GLY A 84 6.91 13.89 5.33
N GLU A 85 7.03 13.46 4.07
CA GLU A 85 8.30 13.48 3.32
C GLU A 85 8.54 14.85 2.65
N GLU A 86 7.48 15.64 2.41
CA GLU A 86 7.57 17.03 1.93
C GLU A 86 8.05 18.00 3.00
N GLU A 87 7.67 17.80 4.28
CA GLU A 87 8.12 18.65 5.40
C GLU A 87 9.59 18.42 5.83
N SER A 88 10.26 17.38 5.32
CA SER A 88 11.65 17.03 5.67
C SER A 88 12.70 17.53 4.64
N LYS A 89 12.33 18.39 3.70
CA LYS A 89 13.24 19.01 2.71
C LYS A 89 13.38 20.50 2.94
#